data_AF-A0A9N9CNS4-F1
#
_entry.id   AF-A0A9N9CNS4-F1
#
_cell.length_a   1.000
_cell.length_b   1.000
_cell.length_c   1.000
_cell.angle_alpha   90.00
_cell.angle_beta   90.00
_cell.angle_gamma   90.00
#
_symmetry.space_group_name_H-M   'P 1'
#
loop_
_entity.id
_entity.type
_entity.pdbx_description
1 polymer ?
#
loop_
_entity_poly.entity_id
_entity_poly.type
_entity_poly.pdbx_seq_one_letter_code
_entity_poly.pdbx_strand_id
1 'polypeptide(L)'
;MSSGCEELTSYLKQSGTKSFKYFLRHYRDAIVANTSPLLLWRDLNNSLRERFLVEAKKILNQNDFDNLEKQVNQEQKRYNFEYYWNNVLEEVKIKQDILAHEAEEARIQDELSHLRHKLSEIQENAKIQNNEDDTSKQMSKNASNISDTTSNFSICQKSKTHKSLEDEKIDKFLDSKYKEKKIEQGIIQEVILFIQKEKILISLINTPKTQDSNIKVSEDKNGHKLARLFFDAKIAEEIIC
;
A
#
# COMPACT_ATOMS: atom_id res chain seq x y z
N MET A 1 5.71 17.93 18.18
CA MET A 1 5.13 18.82 17.16
C MET A 1 5.95 20.12 17.01
N SER A 2 7.28 20.05 16.84
CA SER A 2 8.13 21.26 16.74
C SER A 2 8.45 21.70 15.31
N SER A 3 8.32 20.82 14.31
CA SER A 3 8.74 21.05 12.91
C SER A 3 7.71 21.85 12.06
N GLY A 4 6.97 22.76 12.68
CA GLY A 4 6.08 23.65 11.94
C GLY A 4 6.22 25.11 12.36
N CYS A 5 6.64 25.34 13.60
CA CYS A 5 6.86 26.68 14.13
C CYS A 5 8.18 27.27 13.62
N GLU A 6 9.21 26.45 13.42
CA GLU A 6 10.51 26.90 12.91
C GLU A 6 10.40 27.32 11.45
N GLU A 7 9.70 26.53 10.64
CA GLU A 7 9.39 26.78 9.24
C GLU A 7 8.58 28.05 9.05
N LEU A 8 7.53 28.23 9.85
CA LEU A 8 6.72 29.44 9.87
C LEU A 8 7.55 30.68 10.27
N THR A 9 8.38 30.54 11.30
CA THR A 9 9.28 31.62 11.74
C THR A 9 10.29 31.97 10.66
N SER A 10 10.86 30.97 9.99
CA SER A 10 11.81 31.14 8.89
C SER A 10 11.14 31.87 7.72
N TYR A 11 9.94 31.44 7.32
CA TYR A 11 9.14 32.11 6.29
C TYR A 11 8.87 33.58 6.61
N LEU A 12 8.44 33.86 7.85
CA LEU A 12 8.13 35.22 8.29
C LEU A 12 9.35 36.13 8.38
N LYS A 13 10.55 35.57 8.55
CA LYS A 13 11.82 36.32 8.53
C LYS A 13 12.35 36.61 7.13
N GLN A 14 11.85 35.92 6.09
CA GLN A 14 12.30 36.17 4.72
C GLN A 14 11.91 37.59 4.26
N SER A 15 12.83 38.20 3.51
CA SER A 15 12.56 39.46 2.80
C SER A 15 11.61 39.20 1.65
N GLY A 16 10.46 39.86 1.63
CA GLY A 16 9.45 39.69 0.58
C GLY A 16 8.02 39.87 1.10
N THR A 17 7.08 39.87 0.15
CA THR A 17 5.65 39.89 0.42
C THR A 17 5.22 38.58 1.08
N LYS A 18 4.66 38.71 2.28
CA LYS A 18 4.16 37.59 3.07
C LYS A 18 2.73 37.31 2.65
N SER A 19 2.40 36.04 2.43
CA SER A 19 1.07 35.61 2.01
C SER A 19 0.74 34.29 2.69
N PHE A 20 -0.46 34.19 3.27
CA PHE A 20 -0.89 32.96 3.91
C PHE A 20 -1.09 31.86 2.87
N LYS A 21 -1.66 32.19 1.70
CA LYS A 21 -1.75 31.26 0.57
C LYS A 21 -0.37 30.74 0.15
N TYR A 22 0.62 31.63 0.04
CA TYR A 22 1.96 31.21 -0.37
C TYR A 22 2.62 30.33 0.68
N PHE A 23 2.46 30.65 1.96
CA PHE A 23 2.87 29.80 3.07
C PHE A 23 2.27 28.40 2.96
N LEU A 24 0.95 28.29 2.77
CA LEU A 24 0.27 27.00 2.61
C LEU A 24 0.80 26.18 1.43
N ARG A 25 1.12 26.84 0.32
CA ARG A 25 1.70 26.15 -0.85
C ARG A 25 3.12 25.66 -0.58
N HIS A 26 3.95 26.50 0.05
CA HIS A 26 5.38 26.21 0.23
C HIS A 26 5.63 25.15 1.31
N TYR A 27 4.80 25.12 2.34
CA TYR A 27 4.92 24.17 3.46
C TYR A 27 3.90 23.04 3.40
N ARG A 28 3.36 22.75 2.21
CA ARG A 28 2.33 21.71 2.02
C ARG A 28 2.78 20.36 2.57
N ASP A 29 4.01 19.93 2.28
CA ASP A 29 4.50 18.61 2.71
C ASP A 29 4.55 18.50 4.24
N ALA A 30 5.04 19.55 4.91
CA ALA A 30 5.09 19.62 6.36
C ALA A 30 3.68 19.67 6.98
N ILE A 31 2.74 20.40 6.34
CA ILE A 31 1.34 20.44 6.75
C ILE A 31 0.74 19.04 6.65
N VAL A 32 0.89 18.36 5.52
CA VAL A 32 0.37 17.00 5.30
C VAL A 32 0.96 16.03 6.32
N ALA A 33 2.27 16.09 6.58
CA ALA A 33 2.93 15.20 7.54
C ALA A 33 2.42 15.36 8.99
N ASN A 34 1.91 16.55 9.35
CA ASN A 34 1.49 16.88 10.72
C ASN A 34 -0.03 16.99 10.88
N THR A 35 -0.81 16.82 9.81
CA THR A 35 -2.27 16.96 9.82
C THR A 35 -2.93 15.63 10.16
N SER A 36 -3.97 15.70 11.01
CA SER A 36 -4.84 14.56 11.26
C SER A 36 -5.95 14.47 10.21
N PRO A 37 -6.26 13.28 9.67
CA PRO A 37 -7.32 13.05 8.67
C PRO A 37 -8.72 13.34 9.22
N LEU A 38 -8.88 13.35 10.55
CA LEU A 38 -10.17 13.48 11.22
C LEU A 38 -10.60 14.94 11.37
N LEU A 39 -9.73 15.89 11.05
CA LEU A 39 -10.01 17.31 11.21
C LEU A 39 -10.85 17.83 10.06
N LEU A 40 -11.82 18.68 10.38
CA LEU A 40 -12.57 19.41 9.37
C LEU A 40 -11.68 20.48 8.75
N TRP A 41 -11.83 20.69 7.45
CA TRP A 41 -11.01 21.66 6.71
C TRP A 41 -11.09 23.07 7.30
N ARG A 42 -12.25 23.47 7.83
CA ARG A 42 -12.45 24.79 8.45
C ARG A 42 -11.61 24.96 9.71
N ASP A 43 -11.57 23.94 10.56
CA ASP A 43 -10.84 23.97 11.82
C ASP A 43 -9.34 24.02 11.55
N LEU A 44 -8.87 23.25 10.56
CA LEU A 44 -7.49 23.31 10.07
C LEU A 44 -7.12 24.70 9.56
N ASN A 45 -7.93 25.25 8.66
CA ASN A 45 -7.71 26.59 8.10
C ASN A 45 -7.65 27.66 9.18
N ASN A 46 -8.61 27.64 10.12
CA ASN A 46 -8.71 28.62 11.18
C ASN A 46 -7.53 28.51 12.14
N SER A 47 -7.18 27.29 12.57
CA SER A 47 -6.06 27.05 13.48
C SER A 47 -4.72 27.46 12.87
N LEU A 48 -4.47 27.11 11.60
CA LEU A 48 -3.24 27.50 10.90
C LEU A 48 -3.17 29.00 10.64
N ARG A 49 -4.29 29.63 10.25
CA ARG A 49 -4.37 31.08 10.08
C ARG A 49 -4.09 31.81 11.39
N GLU A 50 -4.71 31.39 12.48
CA GLU A 50 -4.52 31.99 13.80
C GLU A 50 -3.05 31.88 14.22
N ARG A 51 -2.46 30.68 14.11
CA ARG A 51 -1.04 30.46 14.41
C ARG A 51 -0.13 31.33 13.54
N PHE A 52 -0.42 31.42 12.24
CA PHE A 52 0.33 32.27 11.30
C PHE A 52 0.33 33.74 11.76
N LEU A 53 -0.83 34.29 12.11
CA LEU A 53 -0.95 35.67 12.57
C LEU A 53 -0.29 35.89 13.94
N VAL A 54 -0.43 34.93 14.87
CA VAL A 54 0.22 34.99 16.18
C VAL A 54 1.75 35.05 16.04
N GLU A 55 2.34 34.20 15.20
CA GLU A 55 3.80 34.23 14.99
C GLU A 55 4.24 35.48 14.23
N ALA A 56 3.46 35.93 13.23
CA ALA A 56 3.76 37.17 12.50
C ALA A 56 3.78 38.39 13.43
N LYS A 57 2.85 38.47 14.39
CA LYS A 57 2.79 39.56 15.36
C LYS A 57 4.02 39.66 16.26
N LYS A 58 4.68 38.53 16.53
CA LYS A 58 5.92 38.49 17.34
C LYS A 58 7.15 38.98 16.58
N ILE A 59 7.14 38.87 15.25
CA ILE A 59 8.32 39.08 14.40
C ILE A 59 8.28 40.43 13.69
N LEU A 60 7.10 40.87 13.26
CA LEU A 60 6.91 42.08 12.47
C LEU A 60 6.67 43.31 13.34
N ASN A 61 7.02 44.49 12.82
CA ASN A 61 6.55 45.74 13.41
C ASN A 61 5.03 45.91 13.20
N GLN A 62 4.41 46.80 13.97
CA GLN A 62 2.95 46.98 13.98
C GLN A 62 2.37 47.30 12.59
N ASN A 63 2.99 48.20 11.83
CA ASN A 63 2.49 48.61 10.51
C ASN A 63 2.55 47.44 9.51
N ASP A 64 3.64 46.68 9.50
CA ASP A 64 3.79 45.52 8.62
C ASP A 64 2.83 44.39 9.02
N PHE A 65 2.61 44.19 10.31
CA PHE A 65 1.63 43.23 10.83
C PHE A 65 0.20 43.61 10.41
N ASP A 66 -0.22 44.86 10.60
CA ASP A 66 -1.58 45.32 10.26
C ASP A 66 -1.86 45.17 8.76
N ASN A 67 -0.85 45.43 7.92
CA ASN A 67 -0.93 45.21 6.48
C ASN A 67 -1.07 43.72 6.15
N LEU A 68 -0.26 42.86 6.76
CA LEU A 68 -0.31 41.41 6.57
C LEU A 68 -1.66 40.83 7.03
N GLU A 69 -2.17 41.21 8.19
CA GLU A 69 -3.44 40.74 8.71
C GLU A 69 -4.60 41.08 7.75
N LYS A 70 -4.63 42.33 7.25
CA LYS A 70 -5.60 42.75 6.23
C LYS A 70 -5.48 41.89 4.97
N GLN A 71 -4.26 41.61 4.51
CA GLN A 71 -4.03 40.78 3.33
C GLN A 71 -4.51 39.34 3.56
N VAL A 72 -4.17 38.70 4.68
CA VAL A 72 -4.63 37.35 5.02
C VAL A 72 -6.16 37.28 5.05
N ASN A 73 -6.82 38.30 5.63
CA ASN A 73 -8.28 38.38 5.65
C ASN A 73 -8.89 38.55 4.26
N GLN A 74 -8.21 39.25 3.35
CA GLN A 74 -8.65 39.36 1.96
C GLN A 74 -8.44 38.04 1.20
N GLU A 75 -7.31 37.36 1.41
CA GLU A 75 -7.04 36.04 0.82
C GLU A 75 -8.13 35.05 1.20
N GLN A 76 -8.55 35.02 2.48
CA GLN A 76 -9.65 34.17 2.98
C GLN A 76 -10.99 34.40 2.28
N LYS A 77 -11.26 35.63 1.83
CA LYS A 77 -12.49 35.96 1.10
C LYS A 77 -12.41 35.64 -0.39
N ARG A 78 -11.20 35.72 -0.97
CA ARG A 78 -10.99 35.58 -2.42
C ARG A 78 -10.76 34.13 -2.85
N TYR A 79 -10.10 33.34 -2.02
CA TYR A 79 -9.70 31.98 -2.38
C TYR A 79 -10.65 30.93 -1.82
N ASN A 80 -10.94 29.91 -2.64
CA ASN A 80 -11.66 28.73 -2.21
C ASN A 80 -10.72 27.78 -1.45
N PHE A 81 -10.50 28.08 -0.17
CA PHE A 81 -9.66 27.24 0.70
C PHE A 81 -10.26 25.86 0.94
N GLU A 82 -11.58 25.67 0.77
CA GLU A 82 -12.21 24.35 0.90
C GLU A 82 -11.62 23.35 -0.10
N TYR A 83 -11.48 23.74 -1.37
CA TYR A 83 -10.87 22.87 -2.38
C TYR A 83 -9.42 22.52 -2.04
N TYR A 84 -8.61 23.52 -1.66
CA TYR A 84 -7.23 23.29 -1.25
C TYR A 84 -7.14 22.30 -0.07
N TRP A 85 -7.93 22.52 0.98
CA TRP A 85 -7.88 21.69 2.17
C TRP A 85 -8.44 20.29 1.95
N ASN A 86 -9.45 20.13 1.10
CA ASN A 86 -9.94 18.81 0.71
C ASN A 86 -8.84 18.00 0.03
N ASN A 87 -8.04 18.62 -0.85
CA ASN A 87 -6.89 17.94 -1.46
C ASN A 87 -5.81 17.58 -0.44
N VAL A 88 -5.53 18.46 0.53
CA VAL A 88 -4.59 18.17 1.63
C VAL A 88 -5.09 17.01 2.48
N LEU A 89 -6.36 17.00 2.87
CA LEU A 89 -6.96 15.95 3.68
C LEU A 89 -6.97 14.60 2.95
N GLU A 90 -7.22 14.60 1.64
CA GLU A 90 -7.15 13.38 0.84
C GLU A 90 -5.71 12.84 0.77
N GLU A 91 -4.73 13.72 0.60
CA GLU A 91 -3.32 13.33 0.64
C GLU A 91 -2.91 12.74 1.99
N VAL A 92 -3.41 13.31 3.10
CA VAL A 92 -3.18 12.79 4.46
C VAL A 92 -3.73 11.38 4.60
N LYS A 93 -4.95 11.12 4.13
CA LYS A 93 -5.56 9.78 4.17
C LYS A 93 -4.74 8.77 3.37
N ILE A 94 -4.39 9.12 2.13
CA ILE A 94 -3.58 8.24 1.26
C ILE A 94 -2.25 7.91 1.94
N LYS A 95 -1.55 8.89 2.54
CA LYS A 95 -0.30 8.63 3.26
C LYS A 95 -0.49 7.73 4.46
N GLN A 96 -1.59 7.84 5.19
CA GLN A 96 -1.87 6.95 6.30
C GLN A 96 -2.17 5.52 5.86
N ASP A 97 -2.92 5.35 4.77
CA ASP A 97 -3.20 4.03 4.21
C ASP A 97 -1.91 3.34 3.75
N ILE A 98 -1.00 4.10 3.12
CA ILE A 98 0.34 3.60 2.75
C ILE A 98 1.13 3.18 4.00
N LEU A 99 1.20 4.03 5.02
CA LEU A 99 1.92 3.70 6.26
C LEU A 99 1.34 2.47 6.97
N ALA A 100 0.01 2.31 6.96
CA ALA A 100 -0.65 1.14 7.52
C ALA A 100 -0.29 -0.14 6.75
N HIS A 101 -0.24 -0.06 5.41
CA HIS A 101 0.19 -1.16 4.57
C HIS A 101 1.67 -1.52 4.80
N GLU A 102 2.56 -0.53 4.86
CA GLU A 102 3.99 -0.74 5.13
C GLU A 102 4.23 -1.38 6.50
N ALA A 103 3.48 -0.96 7.53
CA ALA A 103 3.56 -1.57 8.85
C ALA A 103 3.10 -3.03 8.86
N GLU A 104 2.05 -3.36 8.11
CA GLU A 104 1.56 -4.73 7.97
C GLU A 104 2.53 -5.60 7.17
N GLU A 105 3.12 -5.08 6.10
CA GLU A 105 4.17 -5.75 5.34
C GLU A 105 5.37 -6.10 6.22
N ALA A 106 5.83 -5.16 7.04
CA ALA A 106 6.90 -5.38 8.00
C ALA A 106 6.55 -6.48 9.02
N ARG A 107 5.30 -6.50 9.51
CA ARG A 107 4.80 -7.55 10.42
C ARG A 107 4.83 -8.93 9.78
N ILE A 108 4.36 -9.04 8.53
CA ILE A 108 4.37 -10.31 7.77
C ILE A 108 5.81 -10.77 7.53
N GLN A 109 6.72 -9.85 7.20
CA GLN A 109 8.12 -10.17 6.96
C GLN A 109 8.84 -10.70 8.21
N ASP A 110 8.53 -10.14 9.39
CA ASP A 110 9.01 -10.64 10.67
C ASP A 110 8.49 -12.07 10.95
N GLU A 111 7.19 -12.30 10.76
CA GLU A 111 6.56 -13.61 10.93
C GLU A 111 7.15 -14.68 9.99
N LEU A 112 7.39 -14.33 8.72
CA LEU A 112 8.06 -15.20 7.76
C LEU A 112 9.50 -15.53 8.17
N SER A 113 10.23 -14.56 8.74
CA SER A 113 11.59 -14.76 9.22
C SER A 113 11.61 -15.75 10.39
N HIS A 114 10.67 -15.61 11.33
CA HIS A 114 10.48 -16.55 12.44
C HIS A 114 10.15 -17.97 11.97
N LEU A 115 9.24 -18.11 11.00
CA LEU A 115 8.87 -19.42 10.44
C LEU A 115 10.04 -20.09 9.72
N ARG A 116 10.84 -19.32 8.97
CA ARG A 116 12.07 -19.84 8.33
C ARG A 116 13.07 -20.36 9.36
N HIS A 117 13.25 -19.64 10.47
CA HIS A 117 14.13 -20.07 11.55
C HIS A 117 13.67 -21.42 12.13
N LYS A 118 12.39 -21.53 12.51
CA LYS A 118 11.80 -22.77 13.02
C LYS A 118 11.93 -23.94 12.04
N LEU A 119 11.73 -23.70 10.75
CA LEU A 119 11.89 -24.73 9.73
C LEU A 119 13.34 -25.25 9.69
N SER A 120 14.31 -24.35 9.80
CA SER A 120 15.73 -24.70 9.84
C SER A 120 16.07 -25.55 11.06
N GLU A 121 15.56 -25.19 12.25
CA GLU A 121 15.75 -25.98 13.48
C GLU A 121 15.18 -27.40 13.33
N ILE A 122 13.97 -27.53 12.76
CA ILE A 122 13.35 -28.84 12.52
C ILE A 122 14.19 -29.66 11.53
N GLN A 123 14.71 -29.03 10.47
CA GLN A 123 15.57 -29.70 9.49
C GLN A 123 16.89 -30.17 10.10
N GLU A 124 17.48 -29.40 11.02
CA GLU A 124 18.69 -29.77 11.73
C GLU A 124 18.44 -30.94 12.70
N ASN A 125 17.37 -30.87 13.49
CA ASN A 125 16.97 -31.95 14.39
C ASN A 125 16.68 -33.26 13.64
N ALA A 126 16.02 -33.19 12.48
CA ALA A 126 15.76 -34.36 11.65
C ALA A 126 17.04 -35.02 11.09
N LYS A 127 18.09 -34.24 10.81
CA LYS A 127 19.39 -34.81 10.38
C LYS A 127 20.07 -35.58 11.50
N ILE A 128 19.98 -35.09 12.73
CA ILE A 128 20.56 -35.76 13.91
C ILE A 128 19.91 -37.12 14.12
N GLN A 129 18.58 -37.19 14.05
CA GLN A 129 17.82 -38.42 14.29
C GLN A 129 18.09 -39.52 13.25
N ASN A 130 18.33 -39.15 11.98
CA ASN A 130 18.68 -40.13 10.94
C ASN A 130 20.08 -40.75 11.12
N ASN A 131 21.02 -40.05 11.75
CA ASN A 131 22.36 -40.58 12.01
C ASN A 131 22.39 -41.60 13.17
N GLU A 132 21.49 -41.50 14.15
CA GLU A 132 21.38 -42.47 15.25
C GLU A 132 20.83 -43.82 14.77
N ASP A 133 19.86 -43.82 13.85
CA ASP A 133 19.25 -45.06 13.33
C ASP A 133 20.22 -45.89 12.46
N ASP A 134 21.09 -45.23 11.68
CA ASP A 134 22.11 -45.94 10.90
C ASP A 134 23.19 -46.58 11.78
N THR A 135 23.51 -45.95 12.93
CA THR A 135 24.45 -46.50 13.91
C THR A 135 23.84 -47.73 14.63
N SER A 136 22.53 -47.71 14.90
CA SER A 136 21.79 -48.84 15.48
C SER A 136 21.67 -50.04 14.53
N LYS A 137 21.43 -49.79 13.22
CA LYS A 137 21.39 -50.85 12.20
C LYS A 137 22.74 -51.53 11.97
N GLN A 138 23.85 -50.83 12.18
CA GLN A 138 25.18 -51.43 12.03
C GLN A 138 25.50 -52.44 13.16
N MET A 139 24.91 -52.27 14.35
CA MET A 139 25.03 -53.26 15.44
C MET A 139 24.08 -54.46 15.27
N SER A 140 22.94 -54.30 14.59
CA SER A 140 21.98 -55.41 14.37
C SER A 140 22.39 -56.37 13.25
N LYS A 141 23.30 -56.00 12.35
CA LYS A 141 23.79 -56.89 11.26
C LYS A 141 24.68 -58.05 11.72
N ASN A 142 25.08 -58.09 13.00
CA ASN A 142 25.81 -59.23 13.56
C ASN A 142 24.92 -60.32 14.19
N ALA A 143 23.58 -60.17 14.18
CA ALA A 143 22.67 -61.06 14.92
C ALA A 143 21.64 -61.82 14.07
N SER A 144 21.67 -61.73 12.74
CA SER A 144 20.68 -62.42 11.90
C SER A 144 21.34 -63.18 10.74
N ASN A 145 21.92 -64.32 11.10
CA ASN A 145 21.94 -65.50 10.25
C ASN A 145 20.96 -66.49 10.89
N ILE A 146 20.22 -67.22 10.05
CA ILE A 146 19.20 -68.23 10.38
C ILE A 146 17.77 -67.66 10.38
N SER A 147 17.15 -67.65 9.20
CA SER A 147 15.92 -68.43 8.95
C SER A 147 15.40 -68.09 7.55
N ASP A 148 15.83 -68.88 6.57
CA ASP A 148 15.09 -69.06 5.33
C ASP A 148 13.90 -69.96 5.63
N THR A 149 12.68 -69.48 5.41
CA THR A 149 11.54 -70.37 5.15
C THR A 149 10.58 -69.71 4.18
N THR A 150 10.63 -70.23 2.96
CA THR A 150 9.71 -70.06 1.85
C THR A 150 8.26 -70.22 2.29
N SER A 151 7.40 -69.24 2.00
CA SER A 151 5.96 -69.44 1.99
C SER A 151 5.33 -68.64 0.85
N ASN A 152 5.20 -69.32 -0.29
CA ASN A 152 4.23 -68.98 -1.32
C ASN A 152 2.83 -69.15 -0.75
N PHE A 153 1.96 -68.14 -0.85
CA PHE A 153 0.59 -68.36 -1.34
C PHE A 153 -0.12 -67.04 -1.65
N SER A 154 -0.68 -66.99 -2.86
CA SER A 154 -1.63 -66.00 -3.33
C SER A 154 -2.91 -65.99 -2.50
N ILE A 155 -3.57 -64.84 -2.39
CA ILE A 155 -4.98 -64.61 -2.75
C ILE A 155 -5.27 -63.12 -2.46
N CYS A 156 -5.42 -62.34 -3.53
CA CYS A 156 -5.83 -60.93 -3.44
C CYS A 156 -7.36 -60.88 -3.41
N GLN A 157 -7.94 -60.92 -2.21
CA GLN A 157 -9.35 -60.61 -2.01
C GLN A 157 -9.51 -59.08 -2.01
N LYS A 158 -10.25 -58.55 -3.00
CA LYS A 158 -10.69 -57.16 -3.04
C LYS A 158 -11.69 -56.92 -1.92
N SER A 159 -11.21 -56.56 -0.74
CA SER A 159 -12.03 -56.04 0.35
C SER A 159 -12.55 -54.65 -0.04
N LYS A 160 -13.87 -54.48 0.02
CA LYS A 160 -14.56 -53.21 -0.16
C LYS A 160 -14.31 -52.36 1.10
N THR A 161 -13.24 -51.57 1.08
CA THR A 161 -12.86 -50.72 2.20
C THR A 161 -13.87 -49.59 2.34
N HIS A 162 -14.57 -49.54 3.47
CA HIS A 162 -15.31 -48.34 3.87
C HIS A 162 -14.28 -47.25 4.17
N LYS A 163 -14.38 -46.11 3.48
CA LYS A 163 -13.52 -44.93 3.68
C LYS A 163 -13.50 -44.59 5.17
N SER A 164 -12.30 -44.49 5.75
CA SER A 164 -12.15 -44.06 7.14
C SER A 164 -12.69 -42.65 7.28
N LEU A 165 -13.23 -42.31 8.46
CA LEU A 165 -13.65 -40.94 8.78
C LEU A 165 -12.46 -39.96 8.70
N GLU A 166 -11.22 -40.46 8.78
CA GLU A 166 -9.99 -39.69 8.58
C GLU A 166 -9.74 -39.37 7.10
N ASP A 167 -10.05 -40.30 6.19
CA ASP A 167 -9.92 -40.09 4.75
C ASP A 167 -10.85 -38.98 4.26
N GLU A 168 -12.06 -38.87 4.84
CA GLU A 168 -13.01 -37.82 4.50
C GLU A 168 -12.54 -36.42 4.97
N LYS A 169 -11.82 -36.35 6.10
CA LYS A 169 -11.25 -35.08 6.58
C LYS A 169 -10.10 -34.61 5.68
N ILE A 170 -9.29 -35.54 5.19
CA ILE A 170 -8.20 -35.25 4.25
C ILE A 170 -8.77 -34.73 2.93
N ASP A 171 -9.81 -35.36 2.39
CA ASP A 171 -10.46 -34.90 1.15
C ASP A 171 -11.03 -33.48 1.29
N LYS A 172 -11.68 -33.17 2.42
CA LYS A 172 -12.21 -31.81 2.70
C LYS A 172 -11.10 -30.76 2.83
N PHE A 173 -9.98 -31.12 3.45
CA PHE A 173 -8.83 -30.22 3.57
C PHE A 173 -8.20 -29.92 2.19
N LEU A 174 -8.04 -30.94 1.35
CA LEU A 174 -7.49 -30.78 0.00
C LEU A 174 -8.40 -29.94 -0.90
N ASP A 175 -9.72 -30.12 -0.84
CA ASP A 175 -10.67 -29.32 -1.61
C ASP A 175 -10.67 -27.84 -1.16
N SER A 176 -10.53 -27.58 0.14
CA SER A 176 -10.37 -26.22 0.66
C SER A 176 -9.09 -25.56 0.16
N LYS A 177 -7.95 -26.27 0.20
CA LYS A 177 -6.67 -25.76 -0.30
C LYS A 177 -6.66 -25.53 -1.81
N TYR A 178 -7.38 -26.35 -2.57
CA TYR A 178 -7.54 -26.14 -4.00
C TYR A 178 -8.33 -24.85 -4.32
N LYS A 179 -9.38 -24.55 -3.55
CA LYS A 179 -10.18 -23.32 -3.71
C LYS A 179 -9.37 -22.06 -3.37
N GLU A 180 -8.59 -22.09 -2.29
CA GLU A 180 -7.70 -21.01 -1.88
C GLU A 180 -6.67 -20.68 -2.99
N LYS A 181 -6.01 -21.72 -3.52
CA LYS A 181 -5.06 -21.58 -4.65
C LYS A 181 -5.71 -21.00 -5.91
N LYS A 182 -6.98 -21.35 -6.18
CA LYS A 182 -7.72 -20.82 -7.34
C LYS A 182 -8.04 -19.33 -7.18
N ILE A 183 -8.29 -18.85 -5.96
CA ILE A 183 -8.50 -17.44 -5.65
C ILE A 183 -7.19 -16.66 -5.86
N GLU A 184 -6.08 -17.16 -5.32
CA GLU A 184 -4.75 -16.53 -5.51
C GLU A 184 -4.39 -16.41 -6.99
N GLN A 185 -4.61 -17.47 -7.78
CA GLN A 185 -4.37 -17.44 -9.23
C GLN A 185 -5.25 -16.41 -9.95
N GLY A 186 -6.50 -16.23 -9.52
CA GLY A 186 -7.40 -15.20 -10.04
C GLY A 186 -6.88 -13.79 -9.76
N ILE A 187 -6.43 -13.53 -8.53
CA ILE A 187 -5.87 -12.23 -8.13
C ILE A 187 -4.59 -11.93 -8.93
N ILE A 188 -3.69 -12.91 -9.09
CA ILE A 188 -2.47 -12.76 -9.89
C ILE A 188 -2.80 -12.42 -11.35
N GLN A 189 -3.82 -13.06 -11.94
CA GLN A 189 -4.24 -12.76 -13.31
C GLN A 189 -4.80 -11.34 -13.44
N GLU A 190 -5.58 -10.86 -12.48
CA GLU A 190 -6.10 -9.49 -12.49
C GLU A 190 -4.98 -8.45 -12.35
N VAL A 191 -4.00 -8.67 -11.48
CA VAL A 191 -2.84 -7.78 -11.31
C VAL A 191 -1.99 -7.72 -12.59
N ILE A 192 -1.74 -8.87 -13.23
CA ILE A 192 -1.03 -8.90 -14.52
C ILE A 192 -1.81 -8.11 -15.59
N LEU A 193 -3.12 -8.29 -15.67
CA LEU A 193 -3.97 -7.59 -16.62
C LEU A 193 -3.95 -6.06 -16.37
N PHE A 194 -3.94 -5.64 -15.10
CA PHE A 194 -3.84 -4.25 -14.70
C PHE A 194 -2.53 -3.62 -15.17
N ILE A 195 -1.39 -4.26 -14.87
CA ILE A 195 -0.05 -3.79 -15.29
C ILE A 195 0.06 -3.71 -16.83
N GLN A 196 -0.51 -4.67 -17.55
CA GLN A 196 -0.52 -4.65 -19.02
C GLN A 196 -1.31 -3.47 -19.58
N LYS A 197 -2.49 -3.17 -19.00
CA LYS A 197 -3.30 -2.01 -19.39
C LYS A 197 -2.56 -0.69 -19.14
N GLU A 198 -1.87 -0.58 -18.01
CA GLU A 198 -1.09 0.60 -17.67
C GLU A 198 0.07 0.83 -18.64
N LYS A 199 0.81 -0.25 -19.01
CA LYS A 199 1.88 -0.17 -20.01
C LYS A 199 1.37 0.31 -21.38
N ILE A 200 0.20 -0.19 -21.81
CA ILE A 200 -0.43 0.25 -23.06
C ILE A 200 -0.77 1.75 -22.97
N LEU A 201 -1.32 2.19 -21.84
CA LEU A 201 -1.68 3.58 -21.61
C LEU A 201 -0.45 4.52 -21.71
N ILE A 202 0.64 4.14 -21.06
CA ILE A 202 1.91 4.89 -21.10
C ILE A 202 2.47 4.93 -22.53
N SER A 203 2.36 3.83 -23.28
CA SER A 203 2.82 3.80 -24.68
C SER A 203 2.02 4.74 -25.59
N LEU A 204 0.70 4.86 -25.36
CA LEU A 204 -0.18 5.77 -26.10
C LEU A 204 0.09 7.25 -25.77
N ILE A 205 0.45 7.55 -24.53
CA ILE A 205 0.78 8.92 -24.12
C ILE A 205 2.12 9.36 -24.71
N ASN A 206 3.06 8.43 -24.84
CA ASN A 206 4.41 8.71 -25.32
C ASN A 206 4.57 8.65 -26.84
N THR A 207 3.52 8.28 -27.60
CA THR A 207 3.59 8.43 -29.06
C THR A 207 3.64 9.91 -29.43
N PRO A 208 4.73 10.38 -30.07
CA PRO A 208 4.86 11.77 -30.47
C PRO A 208 3.72 12.13 -31.41
N LYS A 209 3.06 13.26 -31.15
CA LYS A 209 2.02 13.84 -32.00
C LYS A 209 2.58 14.08 -33.41
N THR A 210 2.45 13.08 -34.29
CA THR A 210 2.54 13.30 -35.72
C THR A 210 1.22 13.91 -36.18
N GLN A 211 1.34 15.02 -36.91
CA GLN A 211 0.25 15.83 -37.45
C GLN A 211 -0.86 15.03 -38.15
N ASP A 212 -2.10 15.44 -37.87
CA ASP A 212 -3.31 15.30 -38.70
C ASP A 212 -3.73 13.89 -39.18
N SER A 213 -4.07 13.02 -38.23
CA SER A 213 -4.98 11.91 -38.51
C SER A 213 -6.31 12.10 -37.79
N ASN A 214 -7.37 12.37 -38.56
CA ASN A 214 -8.78 12.31 -38.16
C ASN A 214 -9.13 10.89 -37.68
N ILE A 215 -8.96 10.60 -36.39
CA ILE A 215 -9.36 9.33 -35.79
C ILE A 215 -10.83 9.44 -35.38
N LYS A 216 -11.72 8.77 -36.13
CA LYS A 216 -13.10 8.50 -35.74
C LYS A 216 -13.09 7.49 -34.59
N VAL A 217 -13.34 7.96 -33.37
CA VAL A 217 -13.57 7.12 -32.19
C VAL A 217 -14.94 6.44 -32.34
N SER A 218 -14.97 5.10 -32.29
CA SER A 218 -16.21 4.32 -32.33
C SER A 218 -16.96 4.44 -31.00
N GLU A 219 -18.26 4.72 -31.07
CA GLU A 219 -19.18 4.87 -29.93
C GLU A 219 -19.53 3.52 -29.28
N ASP A 220 -18.58 2.90 -28.58
CA ASP A 220 -18.92 1.82 -27.65
C ASP A 220 -19.11 2.38 -26.23
N LYS A 221 -20.19 1.93 -25.58
CA LYS A 221 -20.71 2.49 -24.30
C LYS A 221 -19.71 2.44 -23.13
N ASN A 222 -18.61 1.70 -23.26
CA ASN A 222 -17.54 1.66 -22.26
C ASN A 222 -16.50 2.77 -22.41
N GLY A 223 -16.29 3.30 -23.63
CA GLY A 223 -15.37 4.41 -23.90
C GLY A 223 -15.80 5.70 -23.20
N HIS A 224 -17.11 5.94 -23.07
CA HIS A 224 -17.64 7.13 -22.40
C HIS A 224 -17.32 7.22 -20.90
N LYS A 225 -17.12 6.09 -20.21
CA LYS A 225 -16.81 6.10 -18.77
C LYS A 225 -15.34 6.46 -18.51
N LEU A 226 -14.42 5.97 -19.35
CA LEU A 226 -13.01 6.37 -19.28
C LEU A 226 -12.78 7.78 -19.80
N ALA A 227 -13.44 8.19 -20.89
CA ALA A 227 -13.32 9.55 -21.42
C ALA A 227 -13.78 10.62 -20.41
N ARG A 228 -14.74 10.29 -19.55
CA ARG A 228 -15.22 11.19 -18.48
C ARG A 228 -14.18 11.36 -17.35
N LEU A 229 -13.50 10.29 -16.95
CA LEU A 229 -12.39 10.35 -15.97
C LEU A 229 -11.22 11.23 -16.46
N PHE A 230 -10.92 11.22 -17.76
CA PHE A 230 -9.87 12.06 -18.33
C PHE A 230 -10.30 13.53 -18.53
N PHE A 231 -11.58 13.79 -18.81
CA PHE A 231 -12.10 15.16 -18.86
C PHE A 231 -12.03 15.83 -17.48
N ASP A 232 -12.37 15.09 -16.42
CA ASP A 232 -12.30 15.62 -15.05
C ASP A 232 -10.84 15.86 -14.60
N ALA A 233 -9.88 15.02 -15.04
CA ALA A 233 -8.46 15.21 -14.76
C ALA A 233 -7.84 16.39 -15.54
N LYS A 234 -8.26 16.62 -16.78
CA LYS A 234 -7.73 17.72 -17.61
C LYS A 234 -8.25 19.10 -17.18
N ILE A 235 -9.48 19.17 -16.68
CA ILE A 235 -10.03 20.41 -16.10
C ILE A 235 -9.27 20.80 -14.82
N ALA A 236 -8.70 19.84 -14.07
CA ALA A 236 -7.89 20.13 -12.90
C ALA A 236 -6.53 20.78 -13.24
N GLU A 237 -5.93 20.47 -14.40
CA GLU A 237 -4.69 21.11 -14.84
C GLU A 237 -4.88 22.54 -15.37
N GLU A 238 -5.97 22.81 -16.11
CA GLU A 238 -6.22 24.15 -16.66
C GLU A 238 -6.70 25.18 -15.62
N ILE A 239 -7.17 24.74 -14.45
CA ILE A 239 -7.54 25.62 -13.33
C ILE A 239 -6.32 26.01 -12.46
N ILE A 240 -5.15 25.39 -12.67
CA ILE A 240 -3.94 25.57 -11.87
C ILE A 240 -2.90 26.54 -12.49
N CYS A 241 -3.15 27.07 -13.68
CA CYS A 241 -2.41 28.22 -14.24
C CYS A 241 -3.16 29.54 -14.00
#